data_AF-A0A7C5NAA6-F1
#
_entry.id   AF-A0A7C5NAA6-F1
#
_cell.length_a   1.000
_cell.length_b   1.000
_cell.length_c   1.000
_cell.angle_alpha   90.00
_cell.angle_beta   90.00
_cell.angle_gamma   90.00
#
_symmetry.space_group_name_H-M   'P 1'
#
loop_
_entity.id
_entity.type
_entity.pdbx_description
1 polymer ?
#
loop_
_entity_poly.entity_id
_entity_poly.type
_entity_poly.pdbx_seq_one_letter_code
_entity_poly.pdbx_strand_id
1 'polypeptide(L)' 'MHGLWGFYAPEERPCGAEYLAEVVQQYTHFKLKCHIYHYPETMPEQEHYFSLEMIDTLAISKVDEKIIKVLLQLGNKLS' A
#
# COMPACT_ATOMS: atom_id res chain seq x y z
N MET A 1 -16.25 7.33 11.94
CA MET A 1 -15.22 7.01 10.92
C MET A 1 -14.25 6.02 11.54
N HIS A 2 -14.41 4.73 11.27
CA HIS A 2 -13.73 3.64 11.96
C HIS A 2 -12.91 2.83 10.95
N GLY A 3 -11.59 2.78 11.15
CA GLY A 3 -10.71 1.79 10.53
C GLY A 3 -10.06 2.22 9.23
N LEU A 4 -8.74 2.06 9.17
CA LEU A 4 -7.99 1.82 7.94
C LEU A 4 -8.77 0.75 7.15
N TRP A 5 -9.04 1.02 5.88
CA TRP A 5 -10.04 0.31 5.08
C TRP A 5 -9.86 -1.20 5.14
N GLY A 6 -10.97 -1.94 5.02
CA GLY A 6 -11.12 -3.38 5.23
C GLY A 6 -10.35 -4.26 4.25
N PHE A 7 -9.03 -4.09 4.22
CA PHE A 7 -8.10 -4.92 3.50
C PHE A 7 -7.92 -6.25 4.24
N TYR A 8 -7.82 -7.30 3.44
CA TYR A 8 -7.35 -8.60 3.89
C TYR A 8 -6.00 -8.42 4.59
N ALA A 9 -5.96 -8.76 5.89
CA ALA A 9 -4.72 -8.80 6.66
C ALA A 9 -4.23 -10.25 6.62
N PRO A 10 -3.33 -10.62 5.69
CA PRO A 10 -2.80 -11.97 5.69
C PRO A 10 -2.01 -12.21 6.98
N GLU A 11 -2.22 -13.37 7.61
CA GLU A 11 -1.48 -13.76 8.82
C GLU A 11 0.03 -13.88 8.54
N GLU A 12 0.38 -14.17 7.28
CA GLU A 12 1.74 -14.38 6.82
C GLU A 12 2.09 -13.47 5.64
N ARG A 13 3.37 -13.14 5.50
CA ARG A 13 3.87 -12.39 4.34
C ARG A 13 3.75 -13.27 3.09
N PRO A 14 3.19 -12.78 1.97
CA PRO A 14 3.14 -13.53 0.72
C PRO A 14 4.54 -14.00 0.28
N CYS A 15 4.64 -15.25 -0.17
CA CYS A 15 5.88 -15.81 -0.69
C CYS A 15 6.33 -15.01 -1.92
N GLY A 16 7.54 -14.44 -1.91
CA GLY A 16 8.03 -13.58 -3.00
C GLY A 16 7.75 -12.09 -2.82
N ALA A 17 7.13 -11.67 -1.69
CA ALA A 17 6.99 -10.26 -1.37
C ALA A 17 8.35 -9.63 -0.98
N GLU A 18 8.73 -8.57 -1.68
CA GLU A 18 9.96 -7.80 -1.45
C GLU A 18 9.71 -6.66 -0.46
N TYR A 19 10.56 -6.50 0.55
CA TYR A 19 10.48 -5.35 1.45
C TYR A 19 10.91 -4.07 0.74
N LEU A 20 10.07 -3.04 0.79
CA LEU A 20 10.35 -1.75 0.17
C LEU A 20 10.83 -0.71 1.18
N ALA A 21 10.03 -0.48 2.22
CA ALA A 21 10.28 0.61 3.16
C ALA A 21 9.46 0.45 4.44
N GLU A 22 9.81 1.26 5.44
CA GLU A 22 8.97 1.53 6.61
C GLU A 22 8.35 2.92 6.48
N VAL A 23 7.03 2.99 6.68
CA VAL A 23 6.29 4.25 6.77
C VAL A 23 5.80 4.45 8.18
N VAL A 24 6.04 5.65 8.70
CA VAL A 24 5.58 6.07 10.02
C VAL A 24 4.61 7.25 9.88
N GLN A 25 3.44 7.12 10.50
CA GLN A 25 2.42 8.15 10.55
C GLN A 25 2.00 8.43 11.99
N GLN A 26 2.18 9.67 12.43
CA GLN A 26 1.69 10.13 13.73
C GLN A 26 0.21 10.53 13.61
N TYR A 27 -0.60 10.02 14.52
CA TYR A 27 -1.97 10.46 14.78
C TYR A 27 -2.04 11.06 16.19
N THR A 28 -3.14 11.75 16.51
CA THR A 28 -3.30 12.42 17.81
C THR A 28 -3.16 11.48 19.00
N HIS A 29 -3.64 10.24 18.86
CA HIS A 29 -3.72 9.27 19.98
C HIS A 29 -2.82 8.05 19.81
N PHE A 30 -2.17 7.88 18.66
CA PHE A 30 -1.31 6.73 18.40
C PHE A 30 -0.32 7.03 17.27
N LYS A 31 0.67 6.15 17.13
CA LYS A 31 1.64 6.17 16.04
C LYS A 31 1.49 4.88 15.23
N LEU A 32 1.22 5.02 13.94
CA LEU A 32 1.15 3.90 13.01
C LEU A 32 2.53 3.67 12.40
N LYS A 33 3.00 2.43 12.43
CA LYS A 33 4.22 1.98 11.77
C LYS A 33 3.85 0.84 10.83
N CYS A 34 4.12 1.02 9.54
CA CYS A 34 3.80 0.07 8.49
C CYS A 34 5.09 -0.35 7.78
N HIS A 35 5.26 -1.66 7.59
CA HIS A 35 6.28 -2.20 6.69
C HIS A 35 5.62 -2.46 5.34
N ILE A 36 6.17 -1.85 4.30
CA ILE A 36 5.61 -1.90 2.96
C ILE A 36 6.34 -2.98 2.18
N TYR A 37 5.57 -3.84 1.52
CA TYR A 37 6.08 -4.89 0.68
C TYR A 37 5.49 -4.77 -0.72
N HIS A 38 6.29 -5.07 -1.73
CA HIS A 38 5.84 -5.22 -3.10
C HIS A 38 5.67 -6.71 -3.40
N TYR A 39 4.53 -7.07 -3.96
CA TYR A 39 4.24 -8.43 -4.37
C TYR A 39 3.68 -8.39 -5.80
N PRO A 40 4.40 -8.94 -6.79
CA PRO A 40 3.89 -9.06 -8.14
C PRO A 40 2.81 -10.14 -8.18
N GLU A 41 1.55 -9.74 -8.31
CA GLU A 41 0.44 -10.68 -8.45
C GLU A 41 0.54 -11.41 -9.79
N THR A 42 0.59 -12.74 -9.75
CA THR A 42 0.72 -13.60 -10.95
C THR A 42 -0.62 -14.06 -11.51
N MET A 43 -1.71 -13.91 -10.74
CA MET A 43 -3.07 -14.27 -11.15
C MET A 43 -3.97 -13.03 -11.10
N PRO A 44 -4.07 -12.23 -12.19
CA PRO A 44 -4.80 -10.98 -12.22
C PRO A 44 -6.34 -11.14 -12.25
N GLU A 45 -6.89 -12.31 -11.86
CA GLU A 45 -8.33 -12.62 -11.91
C GLU A 45 -9.18 -11.84 -10.90
N GLN A 46 -8.69 -10.73 -10.34
CA GLN A 46 -9.52 -9.85 -9.52
C GLN A 46 -10.11 -8.73 -10.38
N GLU A 47 -11.44 -8.72 -10.50
CA GLU A 47 -12.20 -7.75 -11.30
C GLU A 47 -12.13 -6.29 -10.77
N HIS A 48 -11.39 -6.02 -9.69
CA HIS A 48 -11.47 -4.76 -8.92
C HIS A 48 -10.13 -4.11 -8.61
N TYR A 49 -9.15 -4.17 -9.53
CA TYR A 49 -7.95 -3.34 -9.41
C TYR A 49 -8.19 -1.90 -9.88
N PHE A 50 -7.57 -0.94 -9.21
CA PHE A 50 -7.56 0.47 -9.60
C PHE A 50 -6.31 0.79 -10.41
N SER A 51 -6.45 1.57 -11.49
CA SER A 51 -5.28 2.18 -12.15
C SER A 51 -4.68 3.29 -11.27
N LEU A 52 -3.45 3.72 -11.57
CA LEU A 52 -2.82 4.84 -10.85
C LEU A 52 -3.66 6.13 -10.95
N GLU A 53 -4.23 6.39 -12.11
CA GLU A 53 -5.10 7.56 -12.34
C GLU A 53 -6.40 7.45 -11.55
N MET A 54 -6.96 6.24 -11.40
CA MET A 54 -8.15 6.03 -10.56
C MET A 54 -7.82 6.27 -9.09
N ILE A 55 -6.67 5.80 -8.61
CA ILE A 55 -6.22 5.97 -7.23
C ILE A 55 -6.15 7.46 -6.84
N ASP A 56 -5.69 8.33 -7.74
CA ASP A 56 -5.63 9.78 -7.51
C ASP A 56 -7.00 10.43 -7.24
N THR A 57 -8.09 9.77 -7.65
CA THR A 57 -9.46 10.24 -7.41
C THR A 57 -10.08 9.68 -6.12
N LEU A 58 -9.44 8.70 -5.49
CA LEU A 58 -9.95 8.03 -4.29
C LEU A 58 -9.69 8.86 -3.04
N ALA A 59 -10.67 8.90 -2.14
CA ALA A 59 -10.51 9.46 -0.80
C ALA A 59 -9.75 8.49 0.11
N ILE A 60 -8.42 8.47 -0.02
CA ILE A 60 -7.51 7.63 0.77
C ILE A 60 -6.92 8.39 1.96
N SER A 61 -6.30 7.67 2.91
CA SER A 61 -5.69 8.31 4.07
C SER A 61 -4.28 8.86 3.77
N LYS A 62 -3.79 9.78 4.60
CA LYS A 62 -2.42 10.32 4.48
C LYS A 62 -1.32 9.25 4.55
N VAL A 63 -1.55 8.13 5.23
CA VAL A 63 -0.56 7.05 5.26
C VAL A 63 -0.57 6.29 3.93
N ASP A 64 -1.74 6.08 3.32
CA ASP A 64 -1.87 5.41 2.03
C ASP A 64 -1.20 6.25 0.91
N GLU A 65 -1.40 7.58 0.92
CA GLU A 65 -0.69 8.49 0.01
C GLU A 65 0.84 8.34 0.10
N LYS A 66 1.38 8.15 1.31
CA LYS A 66 2.83 7.92 1.52
C LYS A 66 3.26 6.58 0.94
N ILE A 67 2.45 5.53 1.10
CA ILE A 67 2.73 4.19 0.57
C ILE A 67 2.77 4.22 -0.96
N ILE A 68 1.80 4.86 -1.61
CA ILE A 68 1.76 5.01 -3.06
C ILE A 68 2.98 5.78 -3.57
N LYS A 69 3.39 6.86 -2.89
CA LYS A 69 4.61 7.59 -3.26
C LYS A 69 5.87 6.73 -3.19
N VAL A 70 6.00 5.88 -2.18
CA VAL A 70 7.11 4.91 -2.08
C VAL A 70 7.09 3.97 -3.28
N LEU A 71 5.92 3.42 -3.63
CA LEU A 71 5.75 2.52 -4.77
C LEU A 71 6.14 3.18 -6.10
N LEU A 72 5.65 4.41 -6.36
CA LEU A 72 5.95 5.15 -7.59
C LEU A 72 7.43 5.53 -7.72
N GLN A 73 8.08 5.89 -6.61
CA GLN A 73 9.52 6.20 -6.60
C GLN A 73 10.40 5.00 -6.93
N LEU A 74 9.92 3.79 -6.64
CA LEU A 74 10.63 2.54 -6.95
C LEU A 74 10.38 2.08 -8.39
N GLY A 75 9.16 2.23 -8.90
CA GLY A 75 8.84 1.95 -10.31
C GLY A 75 9.72 2.75 -11.28
N ASN A 76 9.96 4.04 -10.98
CA ASN A 76 10.83 4.91 -11.78
C ASN A 76 12.34 4.59 -11.69
N LYS A 77 12.76 3.74 -10.74
CA LYS A 77 14.16 3.30 -10.62
C LYS A 77 14.42 1.97 -11.34
N LEU A 78 13.37 1.25 -11.70
CA LEU A 78 13.41 -0.06 -12.36
C LEU A 78 13.13 0.03 -13.88
N SER A 79 12.73 1.21 -14.36
CA SER A 79 12.58 1.59 -15.78
C SER A 79 13.83 2.30 -16.30
#